data_AF-A0A662D7Q8-F1
#
_entry.id   AF-A0A662D7Q8-F1
#
_cell.length_a   1.000
_cell.length_b   1.000
_cell.length_c   1.000
_cell.angle_alpha   90.00
_cell.angle_beta   90.00
_cell.angle_gamma   90.00
#
_symmetry.space_group_name_H-M   'P 1'
#
loop_
_entity.id
_entity.type
_entity.pdbx_description
1 polymer ?
#
loop_
_entity_poly.entity_id
_entity_poly.type
_entity_poly.pdbx_seq_one_letter_code
_entity_poly.pdbx_strand_id
1 'polypeptide(L)'
;MPIYEYKCQDCGHITEIFVRSVHEKVEILCSHCNSNNLKKIFSTPAAVSVANYSSSGRTCCGRTERCSTPPCSTTGSCRRD
;
A
#
# COMPACT_ATOMS: atom_id res chain seq x y z
N MET A 1 -3.56 2.95 11.40
CA MET A 1 -3.25 4.36 11.71
C MET A 1 -2.99 5.09 10.40
N PRO A 2 -3.99 5.81 9.84
CA PRO A 2 -3.82 6.49 8.57
C PRO A 2 -2.99 7.78 8.74
N ILE A 3 -1.94 7.90 7.94
CA ILE A 3 -1.18 9.13 7.75
C ILE A 3 -1.76 9.81 6.51
N TYR A 4 -2.06 11.09 6.61
CA TYR A 4 -2.53 11.90 5.49
C TYR A 4 -1.52 13.00 5.19
N GLU A 5 -1.29 13.23 3.92
CA GLU A 5 -0.45 14.32 3.44
C GLU A 5 -1.34 15.51 3.02
N TYR A 6 -0.87 16.70 3.32
CA TYR A 6 -1.51 17.96 2.93
C TYR A 6 -0.50 18.85 2.24
N LYS A 7 -0.87 19.44 1.11
CA LYS A 7 -0.08 20.46 0.42
C LYS A 7 -0.72 21.81 0.61
N CYS A 8 0.03 22.78 1.13
CA CYS A 8 -0.41 24.17 1.19
C CYS A 8 -0.45 24.75 -0.23
N GLN A 9 -1.56 25.40 -0.59
CA GLN A 9 -1.70 26.01 -1.91
C GLN A 9 -0.94 27.34 -2.05
N ASP A 10 -0.64 28.02 -0.95
CA ASP A 10 0.01 29.34 -0.98
C ASP A 10 1.53 29.25 -1.01
N CYS A 11 2.13 28.38 -0.20
CA CYS A 11 3.59 28.22 -0.12
C CYS A 11 4.11 26.93 -0.77
N GLY A 12 3.22 26.00 -1.13
CA GLY A 12 3.58 24.72 -1.75
C GLY A 12 4.16 23.66 -0.80
N HIS A 13 4.35 23.98 0.49
CA HIS A 13 4.91 23.06 1.48
C HIS A 13 3.97 21.86 1.73
N ILE A 14 4.56 20.68 1.88
CA ILE A 14 3.83 19.44 2.18
C ILE A 14 4.00 19.12 3.67
N THR A 15 2.90 18.78 4.35
CA THR A 15 2.89 18.37 5.76
C THR A 15 2.19 17.03 5.91
N GLU A 16 2.77 16.17 6.73
CA GLU A 16 2.21 14.87 7.09
C GLU A 16 1.48 14.97 8.42
N ILE A 17 0.25 14.45 8.46
CA ILE A 17 -0.61 14.55 9.62
C ILE A 17 -1.12 13.17 9.99
N PHE A 18 -0.83 12.84 11.23
CA PHE A 18 -1.27 11.62 11.85
C PHE A 18 -2.68 11.82 12.42
N VAL A 19 -3.68 11.18 11.82
CA VAL A 19 -5.07 11.31 12.28
C VAL A 19 -5.45 10.07 13.08
N ARG A 20 -5.74 10.27 14.38
CA ARG A 20 -6.16 9.19 15.28
C ARG A 20 -7.58 8.70 14.98
N SER A 21 -8.47 9.63 14.60
CA SER A 21 -9.88 9.33 14.27
C SER A 21 -10.35 10.13 13.06
N VAL A 22 -11.04 9.48 12.11
CA VAL A 22 -11.52 10.10 10.86
C VAL A 22 -12.51 11.25 11.09
N HIS A 23 -13.15 11.31 12.26
CA HIS A 23 -14.10 12.35 12.65
C HIS A 23 -13.46 13.56 13.32
N GLU A 24 -12.15 13.55 13.54
CA GLU A 24 -11.44 14.65 14.17
C GLU A 24 -11.24 15.76 13.13
N LYS A 25 -12.02 16.84 13.26
CA LYS A 25 -11.80 18.08 12.50
C LYS A 25 -10.58 18.78 13.09
N VAL A 26 -9.40 18.36 12.65
CA VAL A 26 -8.15 19.08 12.95
C VAL A 26 -8.13 20.34 12.10
N GLU A 27 -8.08 21.51 12.73
CA GLU A 27 -7.75 22.76 12.03
C GLU A 27 -6.25 22.73 11.73
N ILE A 28 -5.95 22.41 10.47
CA ILE A 28 -4.58 22.28 10.00
C ILE A 28 -4.18 23.63 9.45
N LEU A 29 -3.20 24.28 10.09
CA LEU A 29 -2.54 25.46 9.55
C LEU A 29 -1.18 25.06 8.98
N CYS A 30 -0.77 25.71 7.89
CA CYS A 30 0.55 25.52 7.35
C CYS A 30 1.60 26.09 8.32
N SER A 31 2.53 25.27 8.81
CA SER A 31 3.59 25.71 9.73
C SER A 31 4.55 26.75 9.14
N HIS A 32 4.52 26.97 7.82
CA HIS A 32 5.45 27.83 7.12
C HIS A 32 4.88 29.22 6.76
N CYS A 33 3.58 29.30 6.47
CA CYS A 33 2.92 30.55 6.07
C CYS A 33 1.64 30.84 6.85
N ASN A 34 1.28 30.00 7.83
CA ASN A 34 0.07 30.12 8.65
C ASN A 34 -1.25 30.12 7.85
N SER A 35 -1.23 29.73 6.58
CA SER A 35 -2.44 29.62 5.77
C SER A 35 -3.25 28.38 6.15
N ASN A 36 -4.58 28.54 6.07
CA ASN A 36 -5.55 27.46 6.22
C ASN A 36 -5.89 26.79 4.87
N ASN A 37 -5.27 27.23 3.78
CA ASN A 37 -5.52 26.74 2.42
C ASN A 37 -4.66 25.51 2.11
N LEU A 38 -5.02 24.39 2.72
CA LEU A 38 -4.36 23.09 2.56
C LEU A 38 -5.24 22.13 1.79
N LYS A 39 -4.64 21.43 0.81
CA LYS A 39 -5.30 20.38 0.06
C LYS A 39 -4.73 19.04 0.45
N LYS A 40 -5.60 18.11 0.84
CA LYS A 40 -5.22 16.71 1.06
C LYS A 40 -4.67 16.13 -0.24
N ILE A 41 -3.48 15.57 -0.19
CA ILE A 41 -2.88 14.81 -1.28
C ILE A 41 -2.77 13.35 -0.85
N PHE A 42 -2.83 12.46 -1.82
CA PHE A 42 -2.56 11.04 -1.61
C PHE A 42 -1.19 10.76 -2.21
N SER A 43 -0.26 10.24 -1.41
CA SER A 43 1.00 9.74 -1.93
C SER A 43 0.68 8.63 -2.91
N THR A 44 1.19 8.73 -4.14
CA THR A 44 1.20 7.58 -5.06
C THR A 44 2.10 6.53 -4.44
N PRO A 45 1.58 5.33 -4.08
CA PRO A 45 2.46 4.26 -3.65
C PRO A 45 3.45 4.01 -4.78
N ALA A 46 4.75 3.92 -4.45
CA ALA A 46 5.75 3.54 -5.43
C ALA A 46 5.27 2.25 -6.10
N ALA A 47 5.24 2.24 -7.43
CA ALA A 47 4.85 1.05 -8.17
C ALA A 47 5.77 -0.08 -7.71
N VAL A 48 5.21 -1.09 -7.04
CA VAL A 48 5.94 -2.31 -6.73
C VAL A 48 6.14 -2.98 -8.08
N SER A 49 7.28 -2.73 -8.72
CA SER A 49 7.74 -3.57 -9.81
C SER A 49 7.99 -4.92 -9.18
N VAL A 50 7.00 -5.81 -9.25
CA VAL A 50 7.24 -7.24 -9.15
C VAL A 50 8.07 -7.55 -10.37
N ALA A 51 9.39 -7.34 -10.27
CA ALA A 51 10.32 -8.00 -11.15
C ALA A 51 9.87 -9.46 -11.11
N ASN A 52 9.55 -10.02 -12.27
CA ASN A 52 9.27 -11.43 -12.41
C ASN A 52 10.54 -12.19 -12.05
N TYR A 53 10.90 -12.21 -10.77
CA TYR A 53 11.56 -13.33 -10.17
C TYR A 53 10.53 -14.44 -10.27
N SER A 54 10.45 -15.05 -11.46
CA SER A 54 10.37 -16.49 -11.50
C SER A 54 11.57 -16.96 -10.68
N SER A 55 11.40 -16.99 -9.36
CA SER A 55 12.12 -17.97 -8.58
C SER A 55 11.97 -19.23 -9.40
N SER A 56 13.09 -19.89 -9.71
CA SER A 56 13.11 -21.31 -10.06
C SER A 56 12.60 -22.09 -8.86
N GLY A 57 11.37 -21.75 -8.47
CA GLY A 57 10.65 -22.10 -7.29
C GLY A 57 9.85 -23.29 -7.72
N ARG A 58 10.15 -24.39 -7.04
CA ARG A 58 9.34 -25.58 -7.12
C ARG A 58 7.87 -25.19 -6.96
N THR A 59 7.01 -25.84 -7.73
CA THR A 59 5.55 -25.81 -7.55
C THR A 59 5.19 -26.05 -6.08
N CYS A 60 3.95 -25.73 -5.70
CA CYS A 60 3.44 -25.94 -4.33
C CYS A 60 3.80 -27.34 -3.75
N CYS A 61 3.95 -28.34 -4.62
CA CYS A 61 4.30 -29.73 -4.30
C CYS A 61 5.79 -30.09 -4.46
N GLY A 62 6.71 -29.14 -4.59
CA GLY A 62 8.14 -29.43 -4.68
C GLY A 62 8.65 -29.83 -6.08
N ARG A 63 7.80 -29.88 -7.11
CA ARG A 63 8.20 -30.25 -8.49
C ARG A 63 8.60 -29.04 -9.33
N THR A 64 9.48 -29.23 -10.31
CA THR A 64 9.85 -28.19 -11.29
C THR A 64 8.78 -27.97 -12.35
N GLU A 65 7.98 -29.00 -12.67
CA GLU A 65 6.91 -28.95 -13.66
C GLU A 65 5.52 -28.98 -13.02
N ARG A 66 4.53 -28.36 -13.67
CA ARG A 66 3.13 -28.36 -13.25
C ARG A 66 2.47 -29.69 -13.61
N CYS A 67 1.72 -30.28 -12.68
CA CYS A 67 0.87 -31.44 -12.97
C CYS A 67 -0.31 -31.03 -13.86
N SER A 68 -0.74 -31.92 -14.76
CA SER A 68 -1.96 -31.70 -15.55
C SER A 68 -3.21 -31.59 -14.66
N THR A 69 -3.22 -32.30 -13.53
CA THR A 69 -4.24 -32.19 -12.49
C THR A 69 -3.54 -31.98 -11.14
N PRO A 70 -3.68 -30.80 -10.50
CA PRO A 70 -3.04 -30.57 -9.21
C PRO A 70 -3.74 -31.40 -8.12
N PRO A 71 -3.01 -31.91 -7.10
CA PRO A 71 -3.60 -32.70 -6.01
C PRO A 71 -4.64 -31.92 -5.19
N CYS A 72 -4.60 -30.59 -5.25
CA CYS A 72 -5.62 -29.74 -4.64
C CYS A 72 -6.94 -29.70 -5.42
N SER A 73 -6.99 -30.24 -6.64
CA SER A 73 -8.20 -30.27 -7.48
C SER A 73 -9.25 -31.24 -6.96
N THR A 74 -8.86 -32.25 -6.18
CA THR A 74 -9.78 -33.28 -5.64
C THR A 74 -10.32 -32.92 -4.27
N THR A 75 -9.52 -32.24 -3.43
CA THR A 75 -9.86 -32.02 -2.01
C THR A 75 -10.03 -30.53 -1.68
N GLY A 76 -9.90 -29.64 -2.67
CA GLY A 76 -10.17 -28.19 -2.54
C GLY A 76 -9.21 -27.42 -1.63
N SER A 77 -8.23 -28.07 -0.99
CA SER A 77 -7.25 -27.44 -0.12
C SER A 77 -5.83 -27.86 -0.49
N CYS A 78 -4.99 -26.89 -0.81
CA CYS A 78 -3.54 -27.09 -0.92
C CYS A 78 -2.91 -26.84 0.45
N ARG A 79 -2.25 -27.84 1.03
CA ARG A 79 -1.38 -27.67 2.21
C ARG A 79 0.01 -28.22 1.89
N ARG A 80 1.05 -27.54 2.39
CA ARG A 80 2.36 -28.17 2.58
C ARG A 80 2.28 -28.92 3.91
N ASP A 81 2.66 -30.19 3.92
CA ASP A 81 2.98 -30.89 5.17
C ASP A 81 4.34 -30.38 5.68
#